data_AF-A0A5V5HIS6-F1
#
_entry.id   AF-A0A5V5HIS6-F1
#
_cell.length_a   1.000
_cell.length_b   1.000
_cell.length_c   1.000
_cell.angle_alpha   90.00
_cell.angle_beta   90.00
_cell.angle_gamma   90.00
#
_symmetry.space_group_name_H-M   'P 1'
#
loop_
_entity.id
_entity.type
_entity.pdbx_description
1 polymer ?
#
loop_
_entity_poly.entity_id
_entity_poly.type
_entity_poly.pdbx_seq_one_letter_code
_entity_poly.pdbx_strand_id
1 'polypeptide(L)'
;MQRLTVYSHPLRIIWQEAPIGRLLQGATPVYAKTLISRLFTLCAQAHSVAAALLLFPEEKPDMQAAQQELARETLRRALTDWLPLFSHRQATAEEWALLRRGELSPLASTIFFDDDPQTWLAAGVKGWEAWFLQERSETARWLAAVQNIITPTLPMASSPDHTLITHGPLDVSPLAIEYPLLSACCLSGKTTALRLLARCITLARSLSALPTLRWNRFDDGEWKIAVVETARGWLVHQARLTTSGNILDYRIISPTTRHAQSDGVIARELATIPLSLWSQQLQVIDPCVAVNIVE
;
A
#
# COMPACT_ATOMS: atom_id res chain seq x y z
N MET A 1 -7.34 -5.89 18.78
CA MET A 1 -6.82 -5.39 17.49
C MET A 1 -5.61 -6.22 17.10
N GLN A 2 -5.53 -6.67 15.85
CA GLN A 2 -4.31 -7.29 15.33
C GLN A 2 -3.18 -6.26 15.35
N ARG A 3 -1.97 -6.69 15.71
CA ARG A 3 -0.80 -5.84 15.90
C ARG A 3 0.42 -6.58 15.39
N LEU A 4 1.28 -5.89 14.66
CA LEU A 4 2.58 -6.40 14.24
C LEU A 4 3.58 -6.08 15.35
N THR A 5 4.30 -7.08 15.84
CA THR A 5 5.33 -6.87 16.87
C THR A 5 6.71 -7.08 16.29
N VAL A 6 7.61 -6.12 16.49
CA VAL A 6 9.02 -6.19 16.08
C VAL A 6 9.86 -6.21 17.34
N TYR A 7 10.59 -7.30 17.56
CA TYR A 7 11.58 -7.43 18.63
C TYR A 7 12.94 -6.97 18.12
N SER A 8 13.67 -6.22 18.94
CA SER A 8 14.96 -5.66 18.52
C SER A 8 16.13 -6.65 18.66
N HIS A 9 16.10 -7.53 19.68
CA HIS A 9 17.18 -8.46 19.97
C HIS A 9 16.70 -9.89 20.33
N PRO A 10 16.95 -10.90 19.49
CA PRO A 10 17.30 -10.79 18.07
C PRO A 10 16.15 -10.14 17.27
N LEU A 11 16.46 -9.55 16.11
CA LEU A 11 15.44 -9.01 15.21
C LEU A 11 14.44 -10.12 14.86
N ARG A 12 13.19 -9.98 15.35
CA ARG A 12 12.11 -10.94 15.10
C ARG A 12 10.81 -10.21 14.86
N ILE A 13 10.09 -10.61 13.82
CA ILE A 13 8.77 -10.07 13.50
C ILE A 13 7.71 -11.12 13.83
N ILE A 14 6.67 -10.70 14.55
CA ILE A 14 5.47 -11.49 14.78
C ILE A 14 4.30 -10.79 14.12
N TRP A 15 3.76 -11.46 13.10
CA TRP A 15 2.55 -11.07 12.40
C TRP A 15 1.76 -12.33 12.03
N GLN A 16 0.45 -12.25 12.18
CA GLN A 16 -0.45 -13.31 11.72
C GLN A 16 -1.69 -12.69 11.10
N GLU A 17 -1.92 -13.02 9.83
CA GLU A 17 -3.13 -12.64 9.12
C GLU A 17 -4.35 -13.37 9.69
N ALA A 18 -5.51 -12.72 9.69
CA ALA A 18 -6.74 -13.37 10.12
C ALA A 18 -7.03 -14.59 9.23
N PRO A 19 -7.42 -15.76 9.78
CA PRO A 19 -7.64 -16.98 9.01
C PRO A 19 -9.01 -16.96 8.29
N ILE A 20 -9.29 -15.90 7.52
CA ILE A 20 -10.57 -15.66 6.83
C ILE A 20 -10.94 -16.83 5.92
N GLY A 21 -9.96 -17.48 5.30
CA GLY A 21 -10.19 -18.65 4.44
C GLY A 21 -11.01 -19.76 5.10
N ARG A 22 -10.82 -19.98 6.41
CA ARG A 22 -11.56 -21.00 7.16
C ARG A 22 -13.05 -20.66 7.31
N LEU A 23 -13.40 -19.38 7.35
CA LEU A 23 -14.79 -18.92 7.41
C LEU A 23 -15.51 -19.08 6.07
N LEU A 24 -14.75 -19.16 4.98
CA LEU A 24 -15.28 -19.23 3.63
C LEU A 24 -15.36 -20.66 3.09
N GLN A 25 -14.75 -21.63 3.76
CA GLN A 25 -14.75 -23.02 3.29
C GLN A 25 -16.19 -23.57 3.19
N GLY A 26 -16.54 -24.11 2.01
CA GLY A 26 -17.87 -24.61 1.68
C GLY A 26 -18.89 -23.52 1.32
N ALA A 27 -18.55 -22.24 1.46
CA ALA A 27 -19.45 -21.14 1.13
C ALA A 27 -19.70 -21.02 -0.37
N THR A 28 -20.84 -20.42 -0.72
CA THR A 28 -21.10 -20.00 -2.11
C THR A 28 -20.31 -18.73 -2.44
N PRO A 29 -19.99 -18.48 -3.71
CA PRO A 29 -19.32 -17.24 -4.15
C PRO A 29 -20.04 -15.96 -3.69
N VAL A 30 -21.38 -15.98 -3.70
CA VAL A 30 -22.22 -14.84 -3.29
C VAL A 30 -22.03 -14.54 -1.81
N TYR A 31 -22.13 -15.57 -0.97
CA TYR A 31 -21.91 -15.42 0.47
C TYR A 31 -20.49 -14.92 0.78
N ALA A 32 -19.48 -15.50 0.11
CA ALA A 32 -18.09 -15.12 0.32
C ALA A 32 -17.84 -13.63 0.00
N LYS A 33 -18.33 -13.14 -1.15
CA LYS A 33 -18.22 -11.72 -1.53
C LYS A 33 -18.93 -10.81 -0.53
N THR A 34 -20.14 -11.16 -0.09
CA THR A 34 -20.90 -10.37 0.91
C THR A 34 -20.19 -10.31 2.27
N LEU A 35 -19.57 -11.42 2.69
CA LEU A 35 -18.84 -11.45 3.95
C LEU A 35 -17.56 -10.61 3.86
N ILE A 36 -16.76 -10.78 2.80
CA ILE A 36 -15.50 -10.04 2.60
C ILE A 36 -15.72 -8.53 2.61
N SER A 37 -16.77 -8.03 1.95
CA SER A 37 -17.06 -6.59 1.89
C SER A 37 -17.40 -5.95 3.25
N ARG A 38 -17.64 -6.78 4.29
CA ARG A 38 -17.99 -6.32 5.65
C ARG A 38 -16.91 -6.61 6.69
N LEU A 39 -15.95 -7.48 6.38
CA LEU A 39 -14.93 -7.92 7.33
C LEU A 39 -13.81 -6.90 7.54
N PHE A 40 -13.45 -6.16 6.50
CA PHE A 40 -12.29 -5.29 6.50
C PHE A 40 -12.67 -3.83 6.73
N THR A 41 -11.99 -3.18 7.67
CA THR A 41 -12.15 -1.74 7.94
C THR A 41 -11.17 -0.88 7.14
N LEU A 42 -10.04 -1.46 6.72
CA LEU A 42 -9.04 -0.83 5.86
C LEU A 42 -9.07 -1.50 4.50
N CYS A 43 -9.02 -0.70 3.43
CA CYS A 43 -9.03 -1.20 2.06
C CYS A 43 -10.26 -2.09 1.75
N ALA A 44 -11.42 -1.79 2.36
CA ALA A 44 -12.64 -2.58 2.23
C ALA A 44 -13.12 -2.67 0.78
N GLN A 45 -13.02 -1.57 0.04
CA GLN A 45 -13.37 -1.55 -1.38
C GLN A 45 -12.37 -2.37 -2.19
N ALA A 46 -11.06 -2.27 -1.93
CA ALA A 46 -10.08 -3.10 -2.62
C ALA A 46 -10.30 -4.61 -2.37
N HIS A 47 -10.63 -5.01 -1.15
CA HIS A 47 -11.00 -6.40 -0.83
C HIS A 47 -12.29 -6.83 -1.56
N SER A 48 -13.28 -5.95 -1.65
CA SER A 48 -14.53 -6.18 -2.41
C SER A 48 -14.27 -6.36 -3.90
N VAL A 49 -13.45 -5.48 -4.50
CA VAL A 49 -13.00 -5.57 -5.90
C VAL A 49 -12.25 -6.89 -6.13
N ALA A 50 -11.28 -7.24 -5.27
CA ALA A 50 -10.51 -8.47 -5.43
C ALA A 50 -11.40 -9.71 -5.36
N ALA A 51 -12.35 -9.75 -4.42
CA ALA A 51 -13.32 -10.84 -4.34
C ALA A 51 -14.25 -10.90 -5.55
N ALA A 52 -14.70 -9.75 -6.08
CA ALA A 52 -15.53 -9.68 -7.27
C ALA A 52 -14.77 -10.16 -8.52
N LEU A 53 -13.56 -9.67 -8.76
CA LEU A 53 -12.70 -10.10 -9.89
C LEU A 53 -12.44 -11.60 -9.86
N LEU A 54 -12.26 -12.16 -8.66
CA LEU A 54 -11.94 -13.56 -8.44
C LEU A 54 -13.15 -14.48 -8.64
N LEU A 55 -14.30 -14.11 -8.08
CA LEU A 55 -15.47 -14.98 -7.95
C LEU A 55 -16.54 -14.72 -9.02
N PHE A 56 -16.54 -13.52 -9.62
CA PHE A 56 -17.54 -13.04 -10.56
C PHE A 56 -16.87 -12.34 -11.76
N PRO A 57 -16.19 -13.09 -12.64
CA PRO A 57 -15.40 -12.50 -13.72
C PRO A 57 -16.21 -11.69 -14.74
N GLU A 58 -17.52 -11.88 -14.82
CA GLU A 58 -18.39 -11.11 -15.72
C GLU A 58 -18.79 -9.75 -15.12
N GLU A 59 -18.61 -9.56 -13.81
CA GLU A 59 -18.92 -8.30 -13.15
C GLU A 59 -17.83 -7.25 -13.40
N LYS A 60 -18.27 -6.00 -13.52
CA LYS A 60 -17.39 -4.83 -13.53
C LYS A 60 -17.40 -4.22 -12.13
N PRO A 61 -16.42 -4.52 -11.27
CA PRO A 61 -16.38 -3.95 -9.94
C PRO A 61 -16.12 -2.43 -9.99
N ASP A 62 -16.53 -1.73 -8.93
CA ASP A 62 -16.35 -0.28 -8.84
C ASP A 62 -14.89 0.07 -8.49
N MET A 63 -14.09 0.21 -9.55
CA MET A 63 -12.67 0.57 -9.44
C MET A 63 -12.48 2.00 -8.92
N GLN A 64 -13.44 2.89 -9.16
CA GLN A 64 -13.36 4.28 -8.73
C GLN A 64 -13.52 4.39 -7.21
N ALA A 65 -14.44 3.63 -6.61
CA ALA A 65 -14.57 3.57 -5.15
C ALA A 65 -13.30 3.05 -4.48
N ALA A 66 -12.67 1.99 -5.01
CA ALA A 66 -11.41 1.47 -4.49
C ALA A 66 -10.24 2.46 -4.63
N GLN A 67 -10.19 3.19 -5.74
CA GLN A 67 -9.21 4.25 -5.94
C GLN A 67 -9.39 5.43 -4.98
N GLN A 68 -10.63 5.88 -4.75
CA GLN A 68 -10.93 6.93 -3.77
C GLN A 68 -10.60 6.48 -2.34
N GLU A 69 -10.81 5.21 -2.01
CA GLU A 69 -10.39 4.63 -0.74
C GLU A 69 -8.87 4.66 -0.58
N LEU A 70 -8.12 4.31 -1.63
CA LEU A 70 -6.65 4.43 -1.65
C LEU A 70 -6.19 5.85 -1.35
N ALA A 71 -6.74 6.84 -2.06
CA ALA A 71 -6.40 8.25 -1.89
C ALA A 71 -6.71 8.73 -0.46
N ARG A 72 -7.93 8.44 0.02
CA ARG A 72 -8.40 8.82 1.35
C ARG A 72 -7.53 8.21 2.44
N GLU A 73 -7.14 6.95 2.29
CA GLU A 73 -6.33 6.25 3.30
C GLU A 73 -4.89 6.76 3.35
N THR A 74 -4.31 7.11 2.20
CA THR A 74 -2.99 7.76 2.14
C THR A 74 -3.01 9.13 2.82
N LEU A 75 -4.03 9.95 2.54
CA LEU A 75 -4.21 11.25 3.19
C LEU A 75 -4.48 11.11 4.69
N ARG A 76 -5.34 10.15 5.09
CA ARG A 76 -5.58 9.85 6.52
C ARG A 76 -4.27 9.48 7.23
N ARG A 77 -3.42 8.65 6.61
CA ARG A 77 -2.11 8.30 7.17
C ARG A 77 -1.22 9.54 7.29
N ALA A 78 -1.22 10.41 6.30
CA ALA A 78 -0.46 11.65 6.35
C ALA A 78 -0.88 12.54 7.53
N LEU A 79 -2.20 12.70 7.74
CA LEU A 79 -2.74 13.52 8.84
C LEU A 79 -2.47 12.93 10.22
N THR A 80 -2.50 11.60 10.34
CA THR A 80 -2.42 10.92 11.65
C THR A 80 -1.00 10.61 12.09
N ASP A 81 -0.12 10.24 11.17
CA ASP A 81 1.20 9.71 11.52
C ASP A 81 2.36 10.52 10.91
N TRP A 82 2.26 10.90 9.64
CA TRP A 82 3.40 11.55 8.96
C TRP A 82 3.57 13.01 9.36
N LEU A 83 2.49 13.78 9.52
CA LEU A 83 2.56 15.16 9.99
C LEU A 83 3.18 15.27 11.39
N PRO A 84 2.74 14.48 12.39
CA PRO A 84 3.39 14.50 13.71
C PRO A 84 4.84 14.04 13.68
N LEU A 85 5.16 13.04 12.85
CA LEU A 85 6.49 12.46 12.81
C LEU A 85 7.51 13.33 12.08
N PHE A 86 7.17 13.83 10.90
CA PHE A 86 8.10 14.50 9.99
C PHE A 86 8.00 16.03 10.01
N SER A 87 6.82 16.60 10.28
CA SER A 87 6.62 18.05 10.40
C SER A 87 6.47 18.53 11.86
N HIS A 88 6.46 17.61 12.83
CA HIS A 88 6.25 17.92 14.25
C HIS A 88 5.00 18.75 14.53
N ARG A 89 3.95 18.57 13.70
CA ARG A 89 2.67 19.27 13.85
C ARG A 89 1.49 18.32 13.75
N GLN A 90 0.38 18.73 14.33
CA GLN A 90 -0.90 18.04 14.15
C GLN A 90 -1.63 18.58 12.92
N ALA A 91 -2.50 17.75 12.35
CA ALA A 91 -3.43 18.19 11.33
C ALA A 91 -4.44 19.21 11.91
N THR A 92 -4.69 20.26 11.14
CA THR A 92 -5.65 21.32 11.47
C THR A 92 -7.09 20.84 11.36
N ALA A 93 -8.03 21.59 11.95
CA ALA A 93 -9.45 21.28 11.84
C ALA A 93 -9.95 21.31 10.38
N GLU A 94 -9.41 22.20 9.54
CA GLU A 94 -9.78 22.29 8.13
C GLU A 94 -9.23 21.11 7.31
N GLU A 95 -7.97 20.70 7.53
CA GLU A 95 -7.40 19.50 6.89
C GLU A 95 -8.27 18.25 7.19
N TRP A 96 -8.72 18.10 8.44
CA TRP A 96 -9.68 17.05 8.82
C TRP A 96 -11.06 17.22 8.18
N ALA A 97 -11.54 18.45 8.03
CA ALA A 97 -12.82 18.73 7.42
C ALA A 97 -12.83 18.36 5.93
N LEU A 98 -11.77 18.71 5.19
CA LEU A 98 -11.58 18.33 3.78
C LEU A 98 -11.61 16.81 3.61
N LEU A 99 -10.87 16.07 4.46
CA LEU A 99 -10.85 14.59 4.40
C LEU A 99 -12.25 14.00 4.64
N ARG A 100 -13.00 14.52 5.62
CA ARG A 100 -14.37 14.06 5.94
C ARG A 100 -15.37 14.38 4.85
N ARG A 101 -15.26 15.54 4.20
CA ARG A 101 -16.12 15.95 3.07
C ARG A 101 -15.75 15.23 1.77
N GLY A 102 -14.61 14.55 1.72
CA GLY A 102 -14.12 13.87 0.52
C GLY A 102 -13.45 14.80 -0.49
N GLU A 103 -13.06 16.00 -0.06
CA GLU A 103 -12.31 16.97 -0.86
C GLU A 103 -10.82 16.62 -0.85
N LEU A 104 -10.51 15.48 -1.48
CA LEU A 104 -9.17 14.88 -1.39
C LEU A 104 -8.12 15.65 -2.19
N SER A 105 -8.47 16.17 -3.37
CA SER A 105 -7.51 16.90 -4.22
C SER A 105 -7.02 18.21 -3.58
N PRO A 106 -7.90 19.09 -3.05
CA PRO A 106 -7.45 20.29 -2.33
C PRO A 106 -6.57 19.96 -1.13
N LEU A 107 -6.93 18.93 -0.35
CA LEU A 107 -6.11 18.49 0.79
C LEU A 107 -4.72 18.00 0.35
N ALA A 108 -4.67 17.22 -0.73
CA ALA A 108 -3.42 16.71 -1.29
C ALA A 108 -2.55 17.84 -1.85
N SER A 109 -3.13 18.85 -2.51
CA SER A 109 -2.41 20.04 -2.99
C SER A 109 -1.67 20.74 -1.86
N THR A 110 -2.33 20.96 -0.71
CA THR A 110 -1.73 21.68 0.43
C THR A 110 -0.60 20.91 1.09
N ILE A 111 -0.76 19.59 1.29
CA ILE A 111 0.22 18.80 2.07
C ILE A 111 1.31 18.22 1.16
N PHE A 112 0.92 17.63 0.03
CA PHE A 112 1.82 16.84 -0.80
C PHE A 112 2.49 17.66 -1.87
N PHE A 113 1.76 18.44 -2.65
CA PHE A 113 2.25 18.86 -3.96
C PHE A 113 2.66 20.33 -4.06
N ASP A 114 2.06 21.22 -3.26
CA ASP A 114 2.11 22.69 -3.49
C ASP A 114 1.66 23.07 -4.93
N ASP A 115 0.81 22.23 -5.52
CA ASP A 115 0.27 22.35 -6.87
C ASP A 115 -0.98 21.47 -7.01
N ASP A 116 -1.68 21.55 -8.14
CA ASP A 116 -2.68 20.57 -8.53
C ASP A 116 -2.03 19.16 -8.70
N PRO A 117 -2.64 18.08 -8.15
CA PRO A 117 -2.04 16.75 -8.20
C PRO A 117 -1.84 16.21 -9.63
N GLN A 118 -2.72 16.56 -10.58
CA GLN A 118 -2.59 16.07 -11.96
C GLN A 118 -1.50 16.84 -12.70
N THR A 119 -1.40 18.16 -12.48
CA THR A 119 -0.27 18.97 -12.99
C THR A 119 1.06 18.43 -12.47
N TRP A 120 1.15 18.16 -11.16
CA TRP A 120 2.34 17.57 -10.54
C TRP A 120 2.69 16.19 -11.13
N LEU A 121 1.68 15.32 -11.33
CA LEU A 121 1.90 14.00 -11.92
C LEU A 121 2.40 14.09 -13.36
N ALA A 122 1.83 15.00 -14.16
CA ALA A 122 2.18 15.20 -15.57
C ALA A 122 3.60 15.77 -15.75
N ALA A 123 4.15 16.44 -14.74
CA ALA A 123 5.52 16.98 -14.77
C ALA A 123 6.59 15.87 -14.86
N GLY A 124 6.25 14.63 -14.46
CA GLY A 124 7.12 13.46 -14.58
C GLY A 124 8.42 13.58 -13.78
N VAL A 125 9.35 12.65 -14.03
CA VAL A 125 10.60 12.53 -13.25
C VAL A 125 11.34 13.87 -13.10
N LYS A 126 11.56 14.61 -14.19
CA LYS A 126 12.27 15.90 -14.14
C LYS A 126 11.52 16.94 -13.30
N GLY A 127 10.19 16.97 -13.40
CA GLY A 127 9.36 17.85 -12.60
C GLY A 127 9.38 17.49 -11.11
N TRP A 128 9.30 16.20 -10.79
CA TRP A 128 9.37 15.71 -9.41
C TRP A 128 10.73 16.00 -8.77
N GLU A 129 11.83 15.87 -9.52
CA GLU A 129 13.17 16.23 -9.05
C GLU A 129 13.26 17.73 -8.74
N ALA A 130 12.75 18.58 -9.63
CA ALA A 130 12.71 20.03 -9.41
C ALA A 130 11.82 20.40 -8.22
N TRP A 131 10.66 19.76 -8.07
CA TRP A 131 9.74 19.95 -6.95
C TRP A 131 10.39 19.57 -5.61
N PHE A 132 11.07 18.42 -5.57
CA PHE A 132 11.78 17.95 -4.38
C PHE A 132 12.84 18.96 -3.93
N LEU A 133 13.63 19.51 -4.85
CA LEU A 133 14.69 20.49 -4.55
C LEU A 133 14.16 21.84 -4.05
N GLN A 134 12.88 22.15 -4.27
CA GLN A 134 12.28 23.42 -3.84
C GLN A 134 11.77 23.40 -2.41
N GLU A 135 11.48 22.21 -1.85
CA GLU A 135 11.07 22.03 -0.45
C GLU A 135 9.86 22.90 0.01
N ARG A 136 8.96 23.24 -0.93
CA ARG A 136 7.80 24.11 -0.64
C ARG A 136 6.66 23.38 0.07
N SER A 137 6.37 22.14 -0.33
CA SER A 137 5.36 21.31 0.33
C SER A 137 5.93 20.57 1.54
N GLU A 138 5.05 20.12 2.44
CA GLU A 138 5.45 19.29 3.58
C GLU A 138 6.16 18.02 3.10
N THR A 139 5.59 17.34 2.10
CA THR A 139 6.15 16.08 1.61
C THR A 139 7.51 16.24 0.92
N ALA A 140 7.77 17.37 0.26
CA ALA A 140 9.11 17.65 -0.27
C ALA A 140 10.15 17.75 0.86
N ARG A 141 9.81 18.43 1.97
CA ARG A 141 10.66 18.48 3.17
C ARG A 141 10.82 17.11 3.84
N TRP A 142 9.77 16.30 3.89
CA TRP A 142 9.85 14.94 4.43
C TRP A 142 10.83 14.07 3.63
N LEU A 143 10.76 14.14 2.29
CA LEU A 143 11.70 13.46 1.42
C LEU A 143 13.14 13.89 1.73
N ALA A 144 13.37 15.19 1.94
CA ALA A 144 14.70 15.72 2.20
C ALA A 144 15.25 15.21 3.54
N ALA A 145 14.38 15.07 4.55
CA ALA A 145 14.73 14.54 5.86
C ALA A 145 15.10 13.05 5.85
N VAL A 146 14.48 12.24 4.98
CA VAL A 146 14.69 10.78 4.95
C VAL A 146 15.63 10.29 3.84
N GLN A 147 16.11 11.18 2.96
CA GLN A 147 16.92 10.80 1.79
C GLN A 147 18.26 10.14 2.12
N ASN A 148 18.78 10.35 3.33
CA ASN A 148 20.03 9.78 3.81
C ASN A 148 19.84 8.41 4.48
N ILE A 149 18.60 7.97 4.68
CA ILE A 149 18.28 6.63 5.17
C ILE A 149 18.29 5.70 3.96
N ILE A 150 19.37 4.92 3.85
CA ILE A 150 19.59 3.98 2.74
C ILE A 150 19.36 2.57 3.27
N THR A 151 18.44 1.85 2.64
CA THR A 151 18.10 0.46 2.97
C THR A 151 18.26 -0.42 1.72
N PRO A 152 18.46 -1.74 1.89
CA PRO A 152 18.62 -2.66 0.77
C PRO A 152 17.44 -2.65 -0.19
N THR A 153 17.71 -2.69 -1.49
CA THR A 153 16.70 -2.94 -2.51
C THR A 153 16.38 -4.43 -2.59
N LEU A 154 15.10 -4.78 -2.49
CA LEU A 154 14.60 -6.13 -2.75
C LEU A 154 14.16 -6.28 -4.21
N PRO A 155 14.03 -7.51 -4.73
CA PRO A 155 13.24 -7.76 -5.94
C PRO A 155 11.87 -7.10 -5.82
N MET A 156 11.42 -6.44 -6.90
CA MET A 156 10.20 -5.64 -6.90
C MET A 156 9.13 -6.28 -7.79
N ALA A 157 7.93 -6.45 -7.23
CA ALA A 157 6.75 -6.80 -8.02
C ALA A 157 6.14 -5.52 -8.62
N SER A 158 6.60 -5.10 -9.80
CA SER A 158 6.08 -3.89 -10.46
C SER A 158 4.76 -4.10 -11.21
N SER A 159 4.39 -5.35 -11.44
CA SER A 159 3.22 -5.75 -12.22
C SER A 159 2.32 -6.70 -11.41
N PRO A 160 0.99 -6.68 -11.64
CA PRO A 160 0.06 -7.58 -10.98
C PRO A 160 0.07 -8.97 -11.66
N ASP A 161 1.14 -9.74 -11.52
CA ASP A 161 1.33 -11.03 -12.22
C ASP A 161 1.70 -12.19 -11.29
N HIS A 162 2.11 -13.32 -11.87
CA HIS A 162 2.48 -14.54 -11.12
C HIS A 162 3.64 -14.33 -10.14
N THR A 163 4.46 -13.28 -10.27
CA THR A 163 5.52 -13.00 -9.29
C THR A 163 4.94 -12.82 -7.88
N LEU A 164 3.72 -12.30 -7.76
CA LEU A 164 3.06 -12.03 -6.48
C LEU A 164 2.63 -13.28 -5.70
N ILE A 165 2.57 -14.44 -6.34
CA ILE A 165 2.27 -15.72 -5.68
C ILE A 165 3.52 -16.55 -5.42
N THR A 166 4.70 -16.11 -5.86
CA THR A 166 5.95 -16.82 -5.60
C THR A 166 6.37 -16.74 -4.13
N HIS A 167 7.23 -17.67 -3.73
CA HIS A 167 7.89 -17.66 -2.43
C HIS A 167 9.23 -16.94 -2.55
N GLY A 168 9.50 -16.03 -1.62
CA GLY A 168 10.78 -15.33 -1.51
C GLY A 168 10.63 -13.87 -1.11
N PRO A 169 11.76 -13.19 -0.88
CA PRO A 169 11.77 -11.78 -0.51
C PRO A 169 11.36 -10.93 -1.72
N LEU A 170 10.20 -10.28 -1.61
CA LEU A 170 9.61 -9.47 -2.66
C LEU A 170 9.04 -8.19 -2.05
N ASP A 171 9.43 -7.04 -2.59
CA ASP A 171 8.73 -5.79 -2.30
C ASP A 171 7.45 -5.73 -3.13
N VAL A 172 6.33 -5.54 -2.45
CA VAL A 172 4.99 -5.42 -3.05
C VAL A 172 4.36 -4.05 -2.79
N SER A 173 5.09 -3.15 -2.16
CA SER A 173 4.64 -1.82 -1.74
C SER A 173 4.47 -0.86 -2.93
N PRO A 174 3.96 0.38 -2.71
CA PRO A 174 3.90 1.39 -3.77
C PRO A 174 5.25 1.63 -4.44
N LEU A 175 6.38 1.48 -3.72
CA LEU A 175 7.71 1.55 -4.32
C LEU A 175 7.86 0.54 -5.45
N ALA A 176 7.51 -0.72 -5.21
CA ALA A 176 7.60 -1.76 -6.23
C ALA A 176 6.74 -1.45 -7.45
N ILE A 177 5.50 -0.97 -7.22
CA ILE A 177 4.53 -0.59 -8.24
C ILE A 177 5.05 0.54 -9.14
N GLU A 178 5.60 1.59 -8.54
CA GLU A 178 6.05 2.78 -9.27
C GLU A 178 7.53 2.73 -9.67
N TYR A 179 8.24 1.65 -9.32
CA TYR A 179 9.68 1.50 -9.60
C TYR A 179 10.08 1.69 -11.07
N PRO A 180 9.30 1.23 -12.08
CA PRO A 180 9.66 1.47 -13.47
C PRO A 180 9.87 2.96 -13.78
N LEU A 181 9.07 3.85 -13.18
CA LEU A 181 9.21 5.30 -13.30
C LEU A 181 10.35 5.84 -12.44
N LEU A 182 10.53 5.29 -11.24
CA LEU A 182 11.48 5.77 -10.23
C LEU A 182 12.92 5.30 -10.47
N SER A 183 13.13 4.24 -11.26
CA SER A 183 14.45 3.67 -11.52
C SER A 183 15.45 4.67 -12.13
N ALA A 184 14.94 5.67 -12.84
CA ALA A 184 15.71 6.71 -13.52
C ALA A 184 15.78 8.05 -12.76
N CYS A 185 15.16 8.18 -11.58
CA CYS A 185 15.17 9.44 -10.83
C CYS A 185 16.47 9.64 -10.02
N CYS A 186 16.78 10.88 -9.66
CA CYS A 186 17.98 11.26 -8.89
C CYS A 186 18.01 10.66 -7.47
N LEU A 187 16.87 10.16 -6.98
CA LEU A 187 16.76 9.43 -5.72
C LEU A 187 17.01 7.93 -5.88
N SER A 188 17.42 7.45 -7.06
CA SER A 188 17.77 6.04 -7.27
C SER A 188 18.81 5.57 -6.24
N GLY A 189 18.54 4.45 -5.57
CA GLY A 189 19.32 3.94 -4.45
C GLY A 189 18.99 4.54 -3.07
N LYS A 190 18.16 5.59 -2.99
CA LYS A 190 17.68 6.17 -1.72
C LYS A 190 16.32 5.60 -1.34
N THR A 191 16.28 4.30 -1.04
CA THR A 191 15.07 3.48 -0.90
C THR A 191 14.00 4.11 0.00
N THR A 192 14.35 4.64 1.18
CA THR A 192 13.38 5.27 2.10
C THR A 192 12.70 6.50 1.49
N ALA A 193 13.45 7.37 0.80
CA ALA A 193 12.86 8.49 0.08
C ALA A 193 12.04 8.03 -1.13
N LEU A 194 12.51 7.01 -1.86
CA LEU A 194 11.75 6.43 -2.97
C LEU A 194 10.41 5.84 -2.52
N ARG A 195 10.32 5.23 -1.33
CA ARG A 195 9.04 4.76 -0.76
C ARG A 195 8.04 5.88 -0.59
N LEU A 196 8.49 7.03 -0.10
CA LEU A 196 7.63 8.20 0.09
C LEU A 196 7.25 8.83 -1.26
N LEU A 197 8.19 8.97 -2.19
CA LEU A 197 7.91 9.50 -3.53
C LEU A 197 6.95 8.60 -4.32
N ALA A 198 7.09 7.28 -4.20
CA ALA A 198 6.15 6.33 -4.79
C ALA A 198 4.73 6.55 -4.27
N ARG A 199 4.56 6.78 -2.97
CA ARG A 199 3.26 7.11 -2.37
C ARG A 199 2.69 8.43 -2.90
N CYS A 200 3.53 9.43 -3.18
CA CYS A 200 3.10 10.67 -3.85
C CYS A 200 2.55 10.40 -5.26
N ILE A 201 3.27 9.59 -6.05
CA ILE A 201 2.85 9.21 -7.41
C ILE A 201 1.53 8.43 -7.37
N THR A 202 1.44 7.43 -6.50
CA THR A 202 0.22 6.64 -6.32
C THR A 202 -0.95 7.52 -5.87
N LEU A 203 -0.74 8.43 -4.92
CA LEU A 203 -1.77 9.38 -4.48
C LEU A 203 -2.23 10.28 -5.63
N ALA A 204 -1.30 10.96 -6.32
CA ALA A 204 -1.63 11.86 -7.43
C ALA A 204 -2.42 11.13 -8.53
N ARG A 205 -1.98 9.92 -8.90
CA ARG A 205 -2.69 9.06 -9.87
C ARG A 205 -4.09 8.69 -9.37
N SER A 206 -4.24 8.33 -8.11
CA SER A 206 -5.54 7.96 -7.52
C SER A 206 -6.53 9.12 -7.39
N LEU A 207 -6.07 10.37 -7.48
CA LEU A 207 -6.94 11.55 -7.50
C LEU A 207 -7.49 11.88 -8.90
N SER A 208 -7.10 11.11 -9.93
CA SER A 208 -7.64 11.27 -11.28
C SER A 208 -9.13 10.91 -11.37
N ALA A 209 -9.87 11.59 -12.25
CA ALA A 209 -11.28 11.29 -12.50
C ALA A 209 -11.49 9.92 -13.18
N LEU A 210 -10.51 9.47 -13.97
CA LEU A 210 -10.54 8.16 -14.61
C LEU A 210 -9.97 7.08 -13.67
N PRO A 211 -10.50 5.85 -13.68
CA PRO A 211 -9.92 4.74 -12.95
C PRO A 211 -8.50 4.43 -13.48
N THR A 212 -7.52 4.53 -12.60
CA THR A 212 -6.10 4.27 -12.84
C THR A 212 -5.56 3.14 -11.96
N LEU A 213 -6.39 2.59 -11.08
CA LEU A 213 -6.06 1.49 -10.18
C LEU A 213 -5.58 0.27 -10.98
N ARG A 214 -4.42 -0.28 -10.61
CA ARG A 214 -3.88 -1.46 -11.29
C ARG A 214 -4.45 -2.73 -10.70
N TRP A 215 -4.72 -3.70 -11.56
CA TRP A 215 -5.28 -5.00 -11.16
C TRP A 215 -4.97 -6.06 -12.22
N ASN A 216 -5.15 -7.32 -11.84
CA ASN A 216 -5.15 -8.43 -12.77
C ASN A 216 -5.98 -9.59 -12.21
N ARG A 217 -6.36 -10.51 -13.10
CA ARG A 217 -6.90 -11.81 -12.74
C ARG A 217 -6.28 -12.88 -13.63
N PHE A 218 -5.95 -14.02 -13.04
CA PHE A 218 -5.39 -15.15 -13.77
C PHE A 218 -5.66 -16.46 -13.03
N ASP A 219 -5.40 -17.56 -13.72
CA ASP A 219 -5.48 -18.91 -13.19
C ASP A 219 -4.07 -19.52 -13.17
N ASP A 220 -3.69 -20.15 -12.08
CA ASP A 220 -2.40 -20.86 -11.92
C ASP A 220 -2.59 -22.39 -11.96
N GLY A 221 -3.67 -22.84 -12.60
CA GLY A 221 -4.06 -24.24 -12.76
C GLY A 221 -5.01 -24.71 -11.66
N GLU A 222 -4.57 -24.67 -10.40
CA GLU A 222 -5.44 -24.99 -9.26
C GLU A 222 -6.18 -23.77 -8.70
N TRP A 223 -5.53 -22.61 -8.76
CA TRP A 223 -5.96 -21.41 -8.06
C TRP A 223 -6.44 -20.37 -9.04
N LYS A 224 -7.65 -19.88 -8.82
CA LYS A 224 -8.07 -18.58 -9.35
C LYS A 224 -7.42 -17.49 -8.51
N ILE A 225 -6.94 -16.44 -9.15
CA ILE A 225 -6.20 -15.36 -8.50
C ILE A 225 -6.73 -14.03 -8.99
N ALA A 226 -6.92 -13.10 -8.05
CA ALA A 226 -7.14 -11.69 -8.32
C ALA A 226 -6.14 -10.85 -7.54
N VAL A 227 -5.57 -9.87 -8.23
CA VAL A 227 -4.63 -8.91 -7.66
C VAL A 227 -5.22 -7.52 -7.83
N VAL A 228 -5.22 -6.74 -6.76
CA VAL A 228 -5.71 -5.36 -6.77
C VAL A 228 -4.71 -4.48 -6.03
N GLU A 229 -4.43 -3.33 -6.61
CA GLU A 229 -3.62 -2.30 -5.95
C GLU A 229 -4.33 -1.71 -4.73
N THR A 230 -3.57 -1.40 -3.67
CA THR A 230 -4.02 -0.71 -2.46
C THR A 230 -3.04 0.38 -2.05
N ALA A 231 -3.38 1.19 -1.04
CA ALA A 231 -2.49 2.22 -0.49
C ALA A 231 -1.16 1.68 0.04
N ARG A 232 -1.09 0.38 0.36
CA ARG A 232 0.10 -0.29 0.91
C ARG A 232 0.79 -1.21 -0.09
N GLY A 233 0.28 -1.33 -1.31
CA GLY A 233 0.82 -2.24 -2.32
C GLY A 233 -0.18 -3.27 -2.82
N TRP A 234 0.32 -4.37 -3.36
CA TRP A 234 -0.51 -5.43 -3.96
C TRP A 234 -1.27 -6.26 -2.93
N LEU A 235 -2.59 -6.29 -3.07
CA LEU A 235 -3.48 -7.21 -2.38
C LEU A 235 -3.79 -8.39 -3.30
N VAL A 236 -3.51 -9.61 -2.84
CA VAL A 236 -3.80 -10.84 -3.59
C VAL A 236 -4.92 -11.62 -2.89
N HIS A 237 -5.93 -11.99 -3.65
CA HIS A 237 -6.94 -12.96 -3.26
C HIS A 237 -6.79 -14.21 -4.14
N GLN A 238 -6.89 -15.39 -3.54
CA GLN A 238 -6.82 -16.67 -4.23
C GLN A 238 -7.97 -17.57 -3.79
N ALA A 239 -8.58 -18.30 -4.71
CA ALA A 239 -9.61 -19.28 -4.39
C ALA A 239 -9.44 -20.57 -5.21
N ARG A 240 -9.64 -21.70 -4.54
CA ARG A 240 -9.93 -22.98 -5.18
C ARG A 240 -11.43 -23.22 -5.08
N LEU A 241 -12.05 -23.67 -6.17
CA LEU A 241 -13.48 -23.92 -6.22
C LEU A 241 -13.75 -25.41 -6.43
N THR A 242 -14.85 -25.91 -5.86
CA THR A 242 -15.37 -27.23 -6.22
C THR A 242 -15.93 -27.21 -7.65
N THR A 243 -16.22 -28.38 -8.22
CA THR A 243 -16.91 -28.50 -9.51
C THR A 243 -18.29 -27.81 -9.50
N SER A 244 -18.94 -27.75 -8.34
CA SER A 244 -20.21 -27.04 -8.14
C SER A 244 -20.05 -25.53 -7.90
N GLY A 245 -18.82 -25.00 -7.93
CA GLY A 245 -18.52 -23.58 -7.78
C GLY A 245 -18.42 -23.06 -6.34
N ASN A 246 -18.50 -23.92 -5.32
CA ASN A 246 -18.35 -23.51 -3.92
C ASN A 246 -16.86 -23.34 -3.57
N ILE A 247 -16.57 -22.52 -2.56
CA ILE A 247 -15.20 -22.28 -2.09
C ILE A 247 -14.65 -23.55 -1.42
N LEU A 248 -13.59 -24.13 -1.99
CA LEU A 248 -12.84 -25.24 -1.40
C LEU A 248 -11.74 -24.72 -0.45
N ASP A 249 -11.01 -23.70 -0.89
CA ASP A 249 -9.98 -22.99 -0.11
C ASP A 249 -9.95 -21.53 -0.57
N TYR A 250 -9.64 -20.61 0.34
CA TYR A 250 -9.57 -19.18 0.08
C TYR A 250 -8.41 -18.56 0.83
N ARG A 251 -7.56 -17.81 0.13
CA ARG A 251 -6.38 -17.15 0.71
C ARG A 251 -6.40 -15.68 0.37
N ILE A 252 -6.05 -14.89 1.37
CA ILE A 252 -5.73 -13.48 1.21
C ILE A 252 -4.26 -13.35 1.55
N ILE A 253 -3.54 -12.60 0.72
CA ILE A 253 -2.16 -12.21 0.99
C ILE A 253 -2.16 -10.68 0.94
N SER A 254 -2.26 -10.05 2.11
CA SER A 254 -2.16 -8.60 2.21
C SER A 254 -0.72 -8.12 1.98
N PRO A 255 -0.52 -6.84 1.63
CA PRO A 255 0.81 -6.23 1.60
C PRO A 255 1.55 -6.41 2.92
N THR A 256 0.84 -6.27 4.05
CA THR A 256 1.44 -6.44 5.39
C THR A 256 1.96 -7.86 5.61
N THR A 257 1.23 -8.88 5.16
CA THR A 257 1.69 -10.26 5.25
C THR A 257 2.98 -10.47 4.49
N ARG A 258 3.16 -9.88 3.30
CA ARG A 258 4.43 -9.88 2.56
C ARG A 258 5.51 -9.08 3.27
N HIS A 259 5.19 -7.86 3.74
CA HIS A 259 6.16 -6.99 4.41
C HIS A 259 6.74 -7.60 5.68
N ALA A 260 5.92 -8.37 6.42
CA ALA A 260 6.25 -8.94 7.72
C ALA A 260 6.86 -10.35 7.66
N GLN A 261 7.10 -10.91 6.46
CA GLN A 261 7.83 -12.18 6.33
C GLN A 261 9.22 -12.07 6.97
N SER A 262 9.77 -13.21 7.41
CA SER A 262 11.07 -13.27 8.10
C SER A 262 12.22 -12.64 7.31
N ASP A 263 12.13 -12.64 5.98
CA ASP A 263 13.07 -12.06 5.04
C ASP A 263 12.46 -10.95 4.17
N GLY A 264 11.25 -10.47 4.53
CA GLY A 264 10.52 -9.41 3.84
C GLY A 264 11.10 -8.01 4.11
N VAL A 265 10.46 -6.98 3.54
CA VAL A 265 10.99 -5.60 3.57
C VAL A 265 11.21 -5.09 5.00
N ILE A 266 10.33 -5.40 5.97
CA ILE A 266 10.53 -4.93 7.35
C ILE A 266 11.80 -5.53 7.94
N ALA A 267 11.99 -6.85 7.82
CA ALA A 267 13.17 -7.50 8.39
C ALA A 267 14.46 -7.00 7.72
N ARG A 268 14.47 -6.91 6.39
CA ARG A 268 15.65 -6.54 5.60
C ARG A 268 16.06 -5.10 5.82
N GLU A 269 15.11 -4.18 5.86
CA GLU A 269 15.42 -2.76 6.00
C GLU A 269 15.82 -2.43 7.43
N LEU A 270 15.06 -2.90 8.43
CA LEU A 270 15.37 -2.63 9.85
C LEU A 270 16.70 -3.23 10.30
N ALA A 271 17.13 -4.36 9.73
CA ALA A 271 18.42 -4.98 10.02
C ALA A 271 19.63 -4.11 9.64
N THR A 272 19.45 -3.11 8.77
CA THR A 272 20.55 -2.29 8.22
C THR A 272 20.64 -0.88 8.79
N ILE A 273 19.67 -0.50 9.63
CA ILE A 273 19.57 0.86 10.18
C ILE A 273 19.54 0.82 11.71
N PRO A 274 20.03 1.87 12.39
CA PRO A 274 19.97 1.95 13.84
C PRO A 274 18.52 1.96 14.35
N LEU A 275 18.30 1.41 15.54
CA LEU A 275 17.01 1.31 16.21
C LEU A 275 16.27 2.66 16.31
N SER A 276 17.02 3.77 16.47
CA SER A 276 16.48 5.13 16.51
C SER A 276 15.74 5.55 15.24
N LEU A 277 16.00 4.90 14.09
CA LEU A 277 15.34 5.19 12.81
C LEU A 277 14.20 4.21 12.49
N TRP A 278 13.97 3.18 13.31
CA TRP A 278 12.98 2.14 13.01
C TRP A 278 11.56 2.70 12.90
N SER A 279 11.19 3.62 13.81
CA SER A 279 9.88 4.25 13.77
C SER A 279 9.67 5.02 12.46
N GLN A 280 10.68 5.74 11.97
CA GLN A 280 10.59 6.48 10.70
C GLN A 280 10.48 5.52 9.52
N GLN A 281 11.30 4.47 9.50
CA GLN A 281 11.27 3.48 8.42
C GLN A 281 9.92 2.75 8.34
N LEU A 282 9.38 2.34 9.49
CA LEU A 282 8.09 1.66 9.56
C LEU A 282 6.94 2.54 9.07
N GLN A 283 7.02 3.86 9.22
CA GLN A 283 5.99 4.78 8.73
C GLN A 283 6.01 4.96 7.20
N VAL A 284 7.15 4.78 6.53
CA VAL A 284 7.21 4.79 5.05
C VAL A 284 6.91 3.43 4.44
N ILE A 285 7.24 2.34 5.14
CA ILE A 285 6.75 0.99 4.79
C ILE A 285 5.22 0.95 4.96
N ASP A 286 4.72 1.54 6.06
CA ASP A 286 3.30 1.65 6.47
C ASP A 286 2.55 0.31 6.37
N PRO A 287 2.84 -0.65 7.29
CA PRO A 287 1.98 -1.82 7.44
C PRO A 287 0.55 -1.42 7.85
N CYS A 288 -0.43 -2.22 7.45
CA CYS A 288 -1.86 -1.97 7.63
C CYS A 288 -2.34 -2.08 9.09
N VAL A 289 -1.44 -2.34 10.04
CA VAL A 289 -1.76 -2.52 11.46
C VAL A 289 -0.84 -1.68 12.32
N ALA A 290 -1.25 -1.42 13.56
CA ALA A 290 -0.37 -0.83 14.55
C ALA A 290 0.88 -1.70 14.72
N VAL A 291 2.04 -1.04 14.76
CA VAL A 291 3.33 -1.68 15.03
C VAL A 291 3.73 -1.44 16.47
N ASN A 292 4.23 -2.48 17.13
CA ASN A 292 4.79 -2.40 18.46
C ASN A 292 6.26 -2.85 18.41
N ILE A 293 7.16 -1.91 18.71
CA ILE A 293 8.58 -2.21 18.83
C ILE A 293 8.84 -2.61 20.28
N VAL A 294 9.45 -3.78 20.47
CA VAL A 294 9.87 -4.30 21.77
C VAL A 294 11.39 -4.33 21.77
N GLU A 295 11.98 -3.59 22.69
CA GLU A 295 13.44 -3.58 22.88
C GLU A 295 13.92 -4.86 23.54
#